data_AF-A0A533WDS1-F1
#
_entry.id   AF-A0A533WDS1-F1
#
_cell.length_a   1.000
_cell.length_b   1.000
_cell.length_c   1.000
_cell.angle_alpha   90.00
_cell.angle_beta   90.00
_cell.angle_gamma   90.00
#
_symmetry.space_group_name_H-M   'P 1'
#
loop_
_entity.id
_entity.type
_entity.pdbx_description
1 polymer ?
#
loop_
_entity_poly.entity_id
_entity_poly.type
_entity_poly.pdbx_seq_one_letter_code
_entity_poly.pdbx_strand_id
1 'polypeptide(L)' 'MLKSSNVLPKGAGVTVEKRDRIYSCAECKAVFLFKLDASDHEKESGHTNLREMPLEGWR' A
#
# COMPACT_ATOMS: atom_id res chain seq x y z
N MET A 1 2.46 16.60 30.10
CA MET A 1 1.65 15.39 29.84
C MET A 1 0.90 15.57 28.52
N LEU A 2 0.96 14.55 27.66
CA LEU A 2 0.79 14.67 26.21
C LEU A 2 -0.55 15.26 25.77
N LYS A 3 -0.51 16.32 24.96
CA LYS A 3 -1.64 16.73 24.12
C LYS A 3 -1.66 15.78 22.91
N SER A 4 -2.51 14.75 22.94
CA SER A 4 -2.84 13.97 21.74
C SER A 4 -3.71 14.83 20.82
N SER A 5 -3.05 15.62 19.98
CA SER A 5 -3.69 16.29 18.86
C SER A 5 -3.80 15.27 17.72
N ASN A 6 -4.97 14.63 17.59
CA ASN A 6 -5.38 14.00 16.34
C ASN A 6 -5.65 15.10 15.30
N VAL A 7 -4.58 15.64 14.72
CA VAL A 7 -4.65 16.49 13.54
C VAL A 7 -4.64 15.55 12.34
N LEU A 8 -5.83 15.12 11.92
CA LEU A 8 -5.99 14.60 10.56
C LEU A 8 -5.70 15.76 9.59
N PRO A 9 -4.69 15.66 8.70
CA PRO A 9 -4.41 16.72 7.76
C PRO A 9 -5.61 16.91 6.83
N LYS A 10 -6.21 18.09 6.94
CA LYS A 10 -7.32 18.58 6.13
C LYS A 10 -6.77 18.95 4.75
N GLY A 11 -7.17 18.22 3.72
CA GLY A 11 -7.00 18.64 2.32
C GLY A 11 -5.65 18.32 1.68
N ALA A 12 -5.34 17.03 1.53
CA ALA A 12 -4.83 16.59 0.24
C ALA A 12 -6.03 15.90 -0.42
N GLY A 13 -6.42 16.28 -1.63
CA GLY A 13 -7.28 15.41 -2.41
C GLY A 13 -6.58 14.07 -2.46
N VAL A 14 -7.05 13.09 -1.68
CA VAL A 14 -6.69 11.70 -1.91
C VAL A 14 -7.29 11.46 -3.28
N THR A 15 -6.49 11.69 -4.33
CA THR A 15 -6.64 10.95 -5.56
C THR A 15 -6.57 9.52 -5.06
N VAL A 16 -7.73 8.92 -4.82
CA VAL A 16 -7.86 7.50 -4.68
C VAL A 16 -7.35 7.03 -6.02
N GLU A 17 -6.04 6.78 -6.10
CA GLU A 17 -5.44 6.08 -7.22
C GLU A 17 -6.34 4.88 -7.37
N LYS A 18 -7.07 4.83 -8.50
CA LYS A 18 -8.11 3.82 -8.69
C LYS A 18 -7.48 2.49 -8.30
N ARG A 19 -8.15 1.76 -7.40
CA ARG A 19 -7.71 0.44 -6.94
C ARG A 19 -7.94 -0.59 -8.05
N ASP A 20 -7.50 -0.29 -9.27
CA ASP A 20 -7.56 -1.19 -10.41
C ASP A 20 -6.49 -2.29 -10.28
N ARG A 21 -5.57 -2.16 -9.32
CA ARG A 21 -4.42 -3.04 -9.14
C ARG A 21 -4.12 -3.32 -7.67
N ILE A 22 -3.46 -4.44 -7.48
CA ILE A 22 -3.09 -5.06 -6.21
C ILE A 22 -1.63 -5.48 -6.30
N TYR A 23 -0.91 -5.37 -5.19
CA TYR A 23 0.50 -5.74 -5.12
C TYR A 23 0.62 -6.85 -4.09
N SER A 24 1.06 -8.03 -4.48
CA SER A 24 1.23 -9.16 -3.58
C SER A 24 2.69 -9.57 -3.49
N CYS A 25 3.20 -9.77 -2.28
CA CYS A 25 4.50 -10.40 -2.05
C CYS A 25 4.32 -11.90 -1.82
N ALA A 26 4.95 -12.73 -2.64
CA ALA A 26 4.87 -14.19 -2.49
C ALA A 26 5.68 -14.72 -1.30
N GLU A 27 6.81 -14.09 -0.98
CA GLU A 27 7.68 -14.49 0.14
C GLU A 27 7.02 -14.18 1.50
N CYS A 28 6.55 -12.94 1.68
CA CYS A 28 5.88 -12.54 2.91
C CYS A 28 4.40 -12.94 2.99
N LYS A 29 3.82 -13.44 1.88
CA LYS A 29 2.38 -13.70 1.75
C LYS A 29 1.53 -12.47 2.11
N ALA A 30 2.03 -11.29 1.74
CA ALA A 30 1.42 -9.99 2.04
C ALA A 30 0.73 -9.42 0.80
N VAL A 31 -0.32 -8.62 1.01
CA VAL A 31 -1.09 -7.96 -0.04
C VAL A 31 -1.23 -6.48 0.29
N PHE A 32 -0.92 -5.64 -0.70
CA PHE A 32 -0.99 -4.20 -0.62
C PHE A 32 -1.93 -3.68 -1.70
N LEU A 33 -2.75 -2.70 -1.34
CA LEU A 33 -3.70 -2.06 -2.27
C LEU A 33 -3.12 -0.78 -2.86
N PHE A 34 -2.01 -0.30 -2.31
CA PHE A 34 -1.34 0.92 -2.74
C PHE A 34 0.09 0.61 -3.15
N LYS A 35 0.53 1.24 -4.23
CA LYS A 35 1.90 1.09 -4.73
C LYS A 35 2.92 1.58 -3.70
N LEU A 36 2.57 2.65 -2.98
CA LEU A 36 3.43 3.24 -1.95
C LEU A 36 3.79 2.21 -0.87
N ASP A 37 2.77 1.53 -0.32
CA ASP A 37 2.96 0.51 0.71
C ASP A 37 3.79 -0.67 0.19
N ALA A 38 3.54 -1.08 -1.06
CA ALA A 38 4.30 -2.15 -1.69
C ALA A 38 5.78 -1.76 -1.86
N SER A 39 6.06 -0.56 -2.38
CA SER A 39 7.43 -0.07 -2.54
C SER A 39 8.14 0.17 -1.21
N ASP A 40 7.42 0.53 -0.15
CA ASP A 40 7.99 0.62 1.19
C ASP A 40 8.37 -0.77 1.70
N HIS A 41 7.47 -1.73 1.54
CA HIS A 41 7.72 -3.13 1.83
C HIS A 41 8.95 -3.69 1.10
N GLU A 42 9.17 -3.41 -0.19
CA GLU A 42 10.39 -3.87 -0.88
C GLU A 42 11.67 -3.34 -0.25
N LYS A 43 11.67 -2.09 0.21
CA LYS A 43 12.83 -1.49 0.87
C LYS A 43 13.09 -2.09 2.24
N GLU A 44 12.03 -2.33 3.02
CA GLU A 44 12.15 -2.86 4.38
C GLU A 44 12.45 -4.37 4.41
N SER A 45 11.89 -5.12 3.46
CA SER A 45 11.94 -6.59 3.48
C SER A 45 13.24 -7.16 2.93
N GLY A 46 14.03 -6.35 2.21
CA GLY A 46 15.29 -6.79 1.60
C GLY A 46 15.10 -7.78 0.44
N HIS A 47 13.89 -7.91 -0.10
CA HIS A 47 13.59 -8.73 -1.26
C HIS A 47 12.65 -8.00 -2.24
N THR A 48 12.82 -8.29 -3.52
CA THR A 48 12.03 -7.69 -4.61
C THR A 48 11.15 -8.76 -5.26
N ASN A 49 10.23 -9.32 -4.47
CA ASN A 49 9.26 -10.34 -4.90
C ASN A 49 7.82 -9.83 -4.86
N LEU A 50 7.64 -8.56 -5.22
CA LEU A 50 6.32 -7.99 -5.48
C LEU A 50 5.78 -8.41 -6.83
N ARG A 51 4.51 -8.79 -6.84
CA ARG A 51 3.73 -9.05 -8.04
C ARG A 51 2.57 -8.08 -8.10
N GLU A 52 2.51 -7.31 -9.17
CA GLU A 52 1.36 -6.47 -9.50
C GLU A 52 0.34 -7.31 -10.27
N MET A 53 -0.92 -7.26 -9.86
CA MET A 53 -2.03 -7.89 -10.55
C MET A 53 -3.19 -6.90 -10.67
N PRO A 54 -4.03 -6.99 -11.72
CA PRO A 54 -5.27 -6.24 -11.77
C PRO A 54 -6.23 -6.72 -10.68
N LEU A 55 -6.97 -5.79 -10.05
CA LEU A 55 -8.03 -6.13 -9.11
C LEU A 55 -9.20 -6.82 -9.83
N GLU A 56 -9.49 -6.37 -11.05
CA GLU A 56 -10.41 -7.02 -11.99
C GLU A 56 -9.89 -8.41 -12.33
N GLY A 57 -10.38 -9.43 -11.61
CA GLY A 57 -9.97 -10.82 -11.79
C GLY A 57 -9.32 -11.48 -10.56
N TRP A 58 -9.20 -10.80 -9.42
CA TRP A 58 -8.85 -11.48 -8.15
C TRP A 58 -10.06 -12.25 -7.61
N ARG A 59 -10.29 -13.47 -8.10
CA ARG A 59 -11.28 -14.40 -7.58
C ARG A 59 -10.69 -15.81 -7.50
#